data_AF-A0A2R6QBJ6-F1
#
_entry.id   AF-A0A2R6QBJ6-F1
#
_cell.length_a   1.000
_cell.length_b   1.000
_cell.length_c   1.000
_cell.angle_alpha   90.00
_cell.angle_beta   90.00
_cell.angle_gamma   90.00
#
_symmetry.space_group_name_H-M   'P 1'
#
loop_
_entity.id
_entity.type
_entity.pdbx_description
1 polymer ?
#
loop_
_entity_poly.entity_id
_entity_poly.type
_entity_poly.pdbx_seq_one_letter_code
_entity_poly.pdbx_strand_id
1 'polypeptide(L)'
;MASDDKGLFKWLSNVDKFGFSFVSGVPVTLEATEELSMRIGFIRETHYGKLWDFTADLAKGDTAYTTLALGAHTDNTYFTDPCGLQLFHLLSHTEGSGGSTLLVDGFYVASILKELHPTVYDTLSRIGVPAHAAGEPGSIYTPTPRNAYPVLRHHHDELAQIRWNNDDRSVMDHLSASEVEEWYHAVRLWHKFLTSADSEYWVQLSPGTAV
;
A
#
# COMPACT_ATOMS: atom_id res chain seq x y z
N MET A 1 10.18 -9.29 26.21
CA MET A 1 10.32 -7.97 25.55
C MET A 1 11.23 -7.09 26.40
N ALA A 2 12.04 -6.22 25.80
CA ALA A 2 12.90 -5.30 26.55
C ALA A 2 12.02 -4.33 27.38
N SER A 3 12.42 -4.09 28.64
CA SER A 3 11.66 -3.29 29.60
C SER A 3 11.83 -1.78 29.42
N ASP A 4 12.67 -1.34 28.48
CA ASP A 4 12.79 0.05 28.07
C ASP A 4 12.18 0.24 26.67
N ASP A 5 11.30 1.23 26.51
CA ASP A 5 10.60 1.48 25.24
C ASP A 5 11.52 1.95 24.08
N LYS A 6 12.84 1.77 24.21
CA LYS A 6 13.84 2.10 23.19
C LYS A 6 13.60 1.35 21.89
N GLY A 7 13.19 0.09 21.97
CA GLY A 7 12.84 -0.72 20.78
C GLY A 7 11.66 -0.13 20.03
N LEU A 8 10.59 0.21 20.76
CA LEU A 8 9.40 0.85 20.20
C LEU A 8 9.72 2.25 19.64
N PHE A 9 10.50 3.05 20.36
CA PHE A 9 10.94 4.36 19.88
C PHE A 9 11.72 4.26 18.57
N LYS A 10 12.68 3.32 18.49
CA LYS A 10 13.45 3.09 17.25
C LYS A 10 12.54 2.63 16.11
N TRP A 11 11.60 1.72 16.40
CA TRP A 11 10.63 1.25 15.42
C TRP A 11 9.80 2.40 14.84
N LEU A 12 9.15 3.19 15.70
CA LEU A 12 8.32 4.32 15.27
C LEU A 12 9.14 5.41 14.56
N SER A 13 10.36 5.68 15.03
CA SER A 13 11.26 6.64 14.38
C SER A 13 11.66 6.21 12.97
N ASN A 14 11.84 4.90 12.74
CA ASN A 14 12.13 4.37 11.41
C ASN A 14 10.90 4.49 10.49
N VAL A 15 9.71 4.17 10.99
CA VAL A 15 8.46 4.32 10.22
C VAL A 15 8.23 5.79 9.84
N ASP A 16 8.41 6.72 10.78
CA ASP A 16 8.29 8.16 10.52
C ASP A 16 9.30 8.67 9.47
N LYS A 17 10.55 8.21 9.57
CA LYS A 17 11.63 8.70 8.70
C LYS A 17 11.69 8.03 7.32
N PHE A 18 11.40 6.74 7.25
CA PHE A 18 11.64 5.90 6.06
C PHE A 18 10.35 5.26 5.52
N GLY A 19 9.21 5.40 6.21
CA GLY A 19 7.94 4.81 5.81
C GLY A 19 7.74 3.35 6.23
N PHE A 20 8.78 2.64 6.70
CA PHE A 20 8.69 1.24 7.13
C PHE A 20 9.78 0.86 8.13
N SER A 21 9.64 -0.30 8.78
CA SER A 21 10.69 -0.88 9.63
C SER A 21 10.44 -2.37 9.89
N PHE A 22 11.49 -3.18 9.82
CA PHE A 22 11.40 -4.60 10.17
C PHE A 22 11.54 -4.85 11.67
N VAL A 23 10.72 -5.75 12.20
CA VAL A 23 10.80 -6.26 13.58
C VAL A 23 10.98 -7.78 13.51
N SER A 24 12.17 -8.26 13.87
CA SER A 24 12.52 -9.68 13.84
C SER A 24 12.36 -10.36 15.20
N GLY A 25 12.12 -11.67 15.21
CA GLY A 25 12.02 -12.47 16.43
C GLY A 25 10.67 -12.36 17.13
N VAL A 26 9.64 -11.95 16.40
CA VAL A 26 8.25 -12.00 16.84
C VAL A 26 7.84 -13.48 16.88
N PRO A 27 7.24 -13.99 17.97
CA PRO A 27 6.71 -15.35 17.99
C PRO A 27 5.69 -15.54 16.86
N VAL A 28 5.77 -16.65 16.11
CA VAL A 28 4.91 -16.94 14.94
C VAL A 28 3.48 -17.33 15.32
N THR A 29 2.79 -16.45 16.04
CA THR A 29 1.39 -16.62 16.43
C THR A 29 0.59 -15.35 16.18
N LEU A 30 -0.72 -15.51 16.03
CA LEU A 30 -1.63 -14.39 15.79
C LEU A 30 -1.67 -13.44 17.00
N GLU A 31 -1.62 -14.00 18.22
CA GLU A 31 -1.63 -13.24 19.47
C GLU A 31 -0.40 -12.34 19.59
N ALA A 32 0.77 -12.82 19.17
CA ALA A 32 1.99 -12.02 19.16
C ALA A 32 1.93 -10.90 18.12
N THR A 33 1.30 -11.14 16.95
CA THR A 33 1.00 -10.09 15.96
C THR A 33 0.09 -9.02 16.56
N GLU A 34 -0.97 -9.43 17.26
CA GLU A 34 -1.91 -8.50 17.91
C GLU A 34 -1.19 -7.67 18.98
N GLU A 35 -0.44 -8.32 19.87
CA GLU A 35 0.31 -7.66 20.94
C GLU A 35 1.29 -6.64 20.37
N LEU A 36 2.06 -7.01 19.34
CA LEU A 36 2.99 -6.12 18.66
C LEU A 36 2.28 -4.92 18.01
N SER A 37 1.16 -5.15 17.31
CA SER A 37 0.37 -4.09 16.68
C SER A 37 -0.18 -3.10 17.72
N MET A 38 -0.64 -3.63 18.86
CA MET A 38 -1.20 -2.85 19.96
C MET A 38 -0.14 -2.01 20.71
N ARG A 39 1.16 -2.23 20.47
CA ARG A 39 2.24 -1.35 20.95
C ARG A 39 2.27 0.01 20.23
N ILE A 40 1.78 0.08 18.99
CA ILE A 40 1.70 1.34 18.23
C ILE A 40 0.41 2.09 18.60
N GLY A 41 -0.73 1.39 18.56
CA GLY A 41 -2.05 1.99 18.74
C GLY A 41 -3.15 0.94 18.67
N PHE A 42 -4.38 1.36 18.35
CA PHE A 42 -5.47 0.41 18.12
C PHE A 42 -5.42 -0.16 16.70
N ILE A 43 -5.90 -1.40 16.53
CA ILE A 43 -6.05 -2.01 15.20
C ILE A 43 -7.35 -1.50 14.57
N ARG A 44 -7.26 -0.98 13.34
CA ARG A 44 -8.41 -0.52 12.57
C ARG A 44 -9.14 -1.72 11.97
N GLU A 45 -10.35 -1.98 12.47
CA GLU A 45 -11.21 -3.02 11.92
C GLU A 45 -11.72 -2.62 10.52
N THR A 46 -11.65 -3.56 9.57
CA THR A 46 -12.14 -3.40 8.21
C THR A 46 -13.13 -4.52 7.87
N HIS A 47 -13.65 -4.54 6.64
CA HIS A 47 -14.50 -5.63 6.17
C HIS A 47 -13.75 -6.97 6.00
N TYR A 48 -12.42 -6.97 6.01
CA TYR A 48 -11.59 -8.18 6.10
C TYR A 48 -11.45 -8.70 7.54
N GLY A 49 -11.91 -7.93 8.53
CA GLY A 49 -11.79 -8.22 9.96
C GLY A 49 -10.82 -7.26 10.67
N LYS A 50 -10.64 -7.49 11.97
CA LYS A 50 -9.71 -6.74 12.82
C LYS A 50 -8.27 -7.24 12.63
N LEU A 51 -8.09 -8.55 12.69
CA LEU A 51 -6.82 -9.23 12.53
C LEU A 51 -7.12 -10.53 11.78
N TRP A 52 -6.35 -10.83 10.75
CA TRP A 52 -6.58 -12.00 9.93
C TRP A 52 -5.26 -12.70 9.64
N ASP A 53 -5.22 -14.03 9.77
CA ASP A 53 -4.21 -14.81 9.07
C ASP A 53 -4.74 -15.08 7.66
N PHE A 54 -3.87 -15.02 6.67
CA PHE A 54 -4.24 -15.38 5.33
C PHE A 54 -3.10 -16.09 4.63
N THR A 55 -3.49 -16.95 3.71
CA THR A 55 -2.62 -17.62 2.77
C THR A 55 -3.23 -17.45 1.38
N ALA A 56 -2.51 -17.85 0.34
CA ALA A 56 -3.03 -17.83 -1.03
C ALA A 56 -4.06 -18.95 -1.26
N ASP A 57 -5.21 -18.87 -0.57
CA ASP A 57 -6.29 -19.86 -0.57
C ASP A 57 -7.54 -19.41 -1.34
N LEU A 58 -7.52 -18.23 -1.98
CA LEU A 58 -8.64 -17.63 -2.69
C LEU A 58 -9.90 -17.43 -1.81
N ALA A 59 -9.76 -17.34 -0.48
CA ALA A 59 -10.89 -17.20 0.43
C ALA A 59 -11.65 -15.86 0.28
N LYS A 60 -11.02 -14.86 -0.34
CA LYS A 60 -11.57 -13.52 -0.61
C LYS A 60 -11.40 -13.16 -2.07
N GLY A 61 -12.33 -12.36 -2.60
CA GLY A 61 -12.23 -11.79 -3.95
C GLY A 61 -11.22 -10.65 -4.05
N ASP A 62 -10.00 -10.87 -3.58
CA ASP A 62 -8.90 -9.90 -3.51
C ASP A 62 -7.61 -10.56 -4.05
N THR A 63 -6.82 -9.82 -4.83
CA THR A 63 -5.62 -10.34 -5.49
C THR A 63 -4.56 -10.80 -4.49
N ALA A 64 -4.58 -10.29 -3.25
CA ALA A 64 -3.73 -10.73 -2.14
C ALA A 64 -3.93 -12.20 -1.74
N TYR A 65 -5.06 -12.82 -2.09
CA TYR A 65 -5.37 -14.23 -1.81
C TYR A 65 -5.01 -15.16 -2.97
N THR A 66 -4.29 -14.64 -3.98
CA THR A 66 -3.80 -15.39 -5.14
C THR A 66 -2.27 -15.59 -5.07
N THR A 67 -1.72 -16.40 -5.97
CA THR A 67 -0.26 -16.52 -6.18
C THR A 67 0.28 -15.58 -7.26
N LEU A 68 -0.54 -14.66 -7.76
CA LEU A 68 -0.13 -13.67 -8.75
C LEU A 68 0.78 -12.62 -8.11
N ALA A 69 1.78 -12.17 -8.84
CA ALA A 69 2.66 -11.10 -8.38
C ALA A 69 1.87 -9.79 -8.28
N LEU A 70 1.95 -9.15 -7.11
CA LEU A 70 1.41 -7.81 -6.90
C LEU A 70 2.50 -6.78 -7.18
N GLY A 71 2.20 -5.82 -8.06
CA GLY A 71 3.05 -4.66 -8.26
C GLY A 71 3.01 -3.72 -7.05
N ALA A 72 3.91 -2.73 -6.99
CA ALA A 72 3.87 -1.73 -5.93
C ALA A 72 2.51 -1.01 -5.88
N HIS A 73 1.87 -1.05 -4.72
CA HIS A 73 0.57 -0.45 -4.45
C HIS A 73 0.45 0.02 -3.00
N THR A 74 -0.58 0.81 -2.73
CA THR A 74 -1.03 1.21 -1.40
C THR A 74 -2.41 0.63 -1.16
N ASP A 75 -2.64 0.02 -0.01
CA ASP A 75 -3.91 -0.65 0.29
C ASP A 75 -5.09 0.30 0.48
N ASN A 76 -6.28 -0.27 0.28
CA ASN A 76 -7.57 0.35 0.59
C ASN A 76 -7.82 1.68 -0.14
N THR A 77 -7.40 1.79 -1.40
CA THR A 77 -7.69 2.99 -2.21
C THR A 77 -9.18 3.20 -2.46
N TYR A 78 -10.03 2.20 -2.18
CA TYR A 78 -11.49 2.30 -2.21
C TYR A 78 -12.13 2.86 -0.93
N PHE A 79 -11.37 3.09 0.16
CA PHE A 79 -11.87 3.82 1.32
C PHE A 79 -11.68 5.33 1.16
N THR A 80 -12.64 6.13 1.59
CA THR A 80 -12.48 7.61 1.65
C THR A 80 -11.22 7.99 2.42
N ASP A 81 -11.01 7.32 3.55
CA ASP A 81 -9.82 7.41 4.40
C ASP A 81 -9.11 6.04 4.43
N PRO A 82 -8.05 5.83 3.63
CA PRO A 82 -7.28 4.58 3.61
C PRO A 82 -6.56 4.31 4.94
N CYS A 83 -6.14 3.07 5.17
CA CYS A 83 -5.29 2.74 6.31
C CYS A 83 -3.94 3.45 6.21
N GLY A 84 -3.52 4.14 7.28
CA GLY A 84 -2.27 4.91 7.29
C GLY A 84 -1.02 4.07 7.62
N LEU A 85 -1.19 2.98 8.35
CA LEU A 85 -0.14 2.00 8.66
C LEU A 85 -0.69 0.60 8.40
N GLN A 86 0.18 -0.27 7.90
CA GLN A 86 -0.08 -1.68 7.68
C GLN A 86 1.03 -2.48 8.34
N LEU A 87 0.68 -3.63 8.93
CA LEU A 87 1.62 -4.55 9.54
C LEU A 87 1.41 -5.93 8.94
N PHE A 88 2.45 -6.47 8.31
CA PHE A 88 2.48 -7.86 7.87
C PHE A 88 3.46 -8.64 8.72
N HIS A 89 3.04 -9.79 9.24
CA HIS A 89 3.90 -10.68 10.02
C HIS A 89 3.97 -12.05 9.36
N LEU A 90 5.16 -12.43 8.90
CA LEU A 90 5.35 -13.72 8.25
C LEU A 90 5.31 -14.85 9.29
N LEU A 91 4.26 -15.67 9.24
CA LEU A 91 4.10 -16.83 10.13
C LEU A 91 4.77 -18.10 9.58
N SER A 92 4.70 -18.30 8.26
CA SER A 92 5.27 -19.48 7.57
C SER A 92 5.66 -19.15 6.14
N HIS A 93 6.71 -19.81 5.65
CA HIS A 93 7.12 -19.80 4.24
C HIS A 93 7.82 -21.12 3.90
N THR A 94 7.11 -22.23 4.03
CA THR A 94 7.67 -23.60 3.90
C THR A 94 7.29 -24.33 2.62
N GLU A 95 6.18 -23.95 1.99
CA GLU A 95 5.57 -24.70 0.86
C GLU A 95 5.53 -23.87 -0.43
N GLY A 96 6.66 -23.30 -0.85
CA GLY A 96 6.71 -22.51 -2.07
C GLY A 96 8.08 -21.93 -2.40
N SER A 97 8.12 -21.18 -3.50
CA SER A 97 9.27 -20.39 -3.94
C SER A 97 8.78 -19.01 -4.37
N GLY A 98 9.60 -17.96 -4.18
CA GLY A 98 9.18 -16.58 -4.41
C GLY A 98 8.54 -15.96 -3.17
N GLY A 99 7.56 -15.07 -3.34
CA GLY A 99 6.90 -14.39 -2.21
C GLY A 99 7.81 -13.38 -1.49
N SER A 100 8.81 -12.84 -2.19
CA SER A 100 9.62 -11.74 -1.68
C SER A 100 8.76 -10.49 -1.53
N THR A 101 8.97 -9.75 -0.45
CA THR A 101 8.34 -8.46 -0.21
C THR A 101 8.98 -7.40 -1.10
N LEU A 102 8.13 -6.63 -1.79
CA LEU A 102 8.50 -5.43 -2.52
C LEU A 102 8.12 -4.19 -1.71
N LEU A 103 9.07 -3.29 -1.52
CA LEU A 103 8.83 -1.94 -1.00
C LEU A 103 9.32 -0.91 -2.02
N VAL A 104 8.56 0.17 -2.20
CA VAL A 104 8.91 1.29 -3.08
C VAL A 104 8.59 2.59 -2.36
N ASP A 105 9.55 3.53 -2.34
CA ASP A 105 9.30 4.90 -1.89
C ASP A 105 8.56 5.69 -2.99
N GLY A 106 7.24 5.79 -2.86
CA GLY A 106 6.43 6.55 -3.79
C GLY A 106 6.67 8.06 -3.74
N PHE A 107 7.21 8.61 -2.64
CA PHE A 107 7.57 10.03 -2.54
C PHE A 107 8.84 10.30 -3.34
N TYR A 108 9.81 9.39 -3.29
CA TYR A 108 10.98 9.43 -4.14
C TYR A 108 10.60 9.41 -5.63
N VAL A 109 9.74 8.48 -6.05
CA VAL A 109 9.26 8.42 -7.44
C VAL A 109 8.51 9.71 -7.82
N ALA A 110 7.66 10.23 -6.95
CA ALA A 110 6.99 11.50 -7.18
C ALA A 110 7.98 12.67 -7.32
N SER A 111 9.09 12.68 -6.57
CA SER A 111 10.13 13.70 -6.69
C SER A 111 10.82 13.69 -8.06
N ILE A 112 11.12 12.50 -8.60
CA ILE A 112 11.68 12.32 -9.95
C ILE A 112 10.72 12.88 -10.99
N LEU A 113 9.43 12.56 -10.87
CA LEU A 113 8.41 13.07 -11.79
C LEU A 113 8.27 14.59 -11.68
N LYS A 114 8.32 15.14 -10.47
CA LYS A 114 8.24 16.59 -10.26
C LYS A 114 9.37 17.34 -10.97
N GLU A 115 10.58 16.78 -10.95
CA GLU A 115 11.76 17.38 -11.57
C GLU A 115 11.83 17.15 -13.08
N LEU A 116 11.68 15.90 -13.53
CA LEU A 116 11.94 15.50 -14.92
C LEU A 116 10.69 15.53 -15.81
N HIS A 117 9.51 15.38 -15.22
CA HIS A 117 8.24 15.25 -15.93
C HIS A 117 7.12 16.06 -15.24
N PRO A 118 7.28 17.38 -15.05
CA PRO A 118 6.38 18.19 -14.23
C PRO A 118 4.91 18.15 -14.69
N THR A 119 4.66 18.01 -16.00
CA THR A 119 3.30 17.81 -16.53
C THR A 119 2.69 16.49 -16.07
N VAL A 120 3.47 15.41 -16.02
CA VAL A 120 3.00 14.12 -15.50
C VAL A 120 2.72 14.21 -14.00
N TYR A 121 3.58 14.90 -13.25
CA TYR A 121 3.35 15.15 -11.83
C TYR A 121 2.02 15.90 -11.61
N ASP A 122 1.76 16.95 -12.39
CA ASP A 122 0.50 17.70 -12.34
C ASP A 122 -0.71 16.81 -12.64
N THR A 123 -0.66 16.02 -13.72
CA THR A 123 -1.72 15.08 -14.08
C THR A 123 -2.03 14.12 -12.92
N LEU A 124 -1.00 13.50 -12.32
CA LEU A 124 -1.14 12.56 -11.20
C LEU A 124 -1.59 13.23 -9.89
N SER A 125 -1.47 14.56 -9.78
CA SER A 125 -1.88 15.35 -8.62
C SER A 125 -3.30 15.91 -8.75
N ARG A 126 -3.84 16.01 -9.97
CA ARG A 126 -5.14 16.62 -10.26
C ARG A 126 -6.22 15.62 -10.64
N ILE A 127 -5.89 14.60 -11.44
CA ILE A 127 -6.86 13.62 -11.92
C ILE A 127 -7.17 12.63 -10.79
N GLY A 128 -8.43 12.62 -10.34
CA GLY A 128 -8.93 11.67 -9.35
C GLY A 128 -9.04 10.26 -9.94
N VAL A 129 -8.71 9.24 -9.13
CA VAL A 129 -8.66 7.84 -9.57
C VAL A 129 -9.76 7.03 -8.89
N PRO A 130 -10.94 6.84 -9.53
CA PRO A 130 -11.99 5.98 -9.03
C PRO A 130 -11.43 4.62 -8.60
N ALA A 131 -11.89 4.12 -7.46
CA ALA A 131 -11.49 2.83 -6.92
C ALA A 131 -12.69 2.11 -6.32
N HIS A 132 -12.67 0.78 -6.33
CA HIS A 132 -13.72 -0.02 -5.73
C HIS A 132 -13.21 -1.35 -5.21
N ALA A 133 -13.88 -1.89 -4.18
CA ALA A 133 -13.78 -3.29 -3.79
C ALA A 133 -15.17 -3.92 -3.85
N ALA A 134 -15.28 -5.04 -4.56
CA ALA A 134 -16.54 -5.78 -4.77
C ALA A 134 -16.35 -7.30 -4.65
N GLY A 135 -15.34 -7.73 -3.88
CA GLY A 135 -14.97 -9.15 -3.74
C GLY A 135 -15.93 -9.98 -2.87
N GLU A 136 -16.85 -9.34 -2.14
CA GLU A 136 -17.78 -9.98 -1.22
C GLU A 136 -19.24 -9.88 -1.72
N PRO A 137 -20.03 -10.97 -1.65
CA PRO A 137 -21.44 -10.94 -2.05
C PRO A 137 -22.22 -9.84 -1.32
N GLY A 138 -22.87 -8.97 -2.11
CA GLY A 138 -23.73 -7.91 -1.59
C GLY A 138 -23.00 -6.68 -1.03
N SER A 139 -21.67 -6.58 -1.17
CA SER A 139 -20.90 -5.43 -0.69
C SER A 139 -20.14 -4.76 -1.84
N ILE A 140 -20.25 -3.43 -1.92
CA ILE A 140 -19.41 -2.59 -2.79
C ILE A 140 -18.89 -1.41 -1.99
N TYR A 141 -17.57 -1.28 -1.94
CA TYR A 141 -16.89 -0.15 -1.31
C TYR A 141 -16.40 0.78 -2.39
N THR A 142 -16.72 2.07 -2.27
CA THR A 142 -16.22 3.13 -3.14
C THR A 142 -15.93 4.35 -2.29
N PRO A 143 -14.89 5.14 -2.63
CA PRO A 143 -14.56 6.33 -1.87
C PRO A 143 -15.57 7.44 -2.16
N THR A 144 -15.66 8.40 -1.24
CA THR A 144 -16.39 9.66 -1.44
C THR A 144 -15.39 10.81 -1.47
N PRO A 145 -15.36 11.64 -2.53
CA PRO A 145 -16.23 11.61 -3.72
C PRO A 145 -15.95 10.39 -4.64
N ARG A 146 -16.90 10.04 -5.53
CA ARG A 146 -16.76 8.87 -6.44
C ARG A 146 -15.61 8.98 -7.43
N ASN A 147 -15.31 10.19 -7.89
CA ASN A 147 -14.13 10.47 -8.72
C ASN A 147 -12.83 10.31 -7.90
N ALA A 148 -12.96 9.94 -6.63
CA ALA A 148 -11.93 9.60 -5.68
C ALA A 148 -10.87 10.69 -5.56
N TYR A 149 -9.67 10.25 -5.19
CA TYR A 149 -8.55 11.12 -4.92
C TYR A 149 -7.45 10.86 -5.94
N PRO A 150 -6.63 11.89 -6.26
CA PRO A 150 -5.50 11.73 -7.15
C PRO A 150 -4.44 10.81 -6.55
N VAL A 151 -3.52 10.33 -7.40
CA VAL A 151 -2.39 9.50 -6.97
C VAL A 151 -1.48 10.27 -6.02
N LEU A 152 -1.22 11.54 -6.32
CA LEU A 152 -0.35 12.42 -5.56
C LEU A 152 -1.20 13.42 -4.77
N ARG A 153 -1.48 13.11 -3.51
CA ARG A 153 -2.30 13.97 -2.67
C ARG A 153 -1.46 14.97 -1.90
N HIS A 154 -1.84 16.24 -2.02
CA HIS A 154 -1.18 17.34 -1.36
C HIS A 154 -1.97 17.86 -0.16
N HIS A 155 -1.25 18.39 0.83
CA HIS A 155 -1.78 19.14 1.96
C HIS A 155 -0.89 20.38 2.15
N HIS A 156 -1.47 21.58 2.05
CA HIS A 156 -0.72 22.86 2.04
C HIS A 156 0.48 22.86 1.06
N ASP A 157 0.25 22.44 -0.18
CA ASP A 157 1.24 22.35 -1.27
C ASP A 157 2.39 21.35 -1.06
N GLU A 158 2.37 20.59 0.03
CA GLU A 158 3.30 19.49 0.28
C GLU A 158 2.66 18.15 -0.07
N LEU A 159 3.41 17.28 -0.74
CA LEU A 159 2.97 15.90 -1.00
C LEU A 159 2.82 15.18 0.33
N ALA A 160 1.60 14.74 0.63
CA ALA A 160 1.23 14.15 1.92
C ALA A 160 0.85 12.68 1.83
N GLN A 161 0.43 12.18 0.66
CA GLN A 161 0.04 10.79 0.49
C GLN A 161 0.17 10.34 -0.97
N ILE A 162 0.61 9.09 -1.15
CA ILE A 162 0.47 8.34 -2.39
C ILE A 162 -0.78 7.48 -2.29
N ARG A 163 -1.62 7.46 -3.33
CA ARG A 163 -2.80 6.60 -3.41
C ARG A 163 -2.81 5.90 -4.76
N TRP A 164 -2.25 4.69 -4.78
CA TRP A 164 -2.06 3.93 -6.01
C TRP A 164 -2.32 2.46 -5.77
N ASN A 165 -3.38 1.93 -6.38
CA ASN A 165 -3.57 0.49 -6.54
C ASN A 165 -4.27 0.26 -7.87
N ASN A 166 -3.58 -0.37 -8.82
CA ASN A 166 -4.15 -0.60 -10.14
C ASN A 166 -5.24 -1.66 -10.12
N ASP A 167 -5.21 -2.60 -9.16
CA ASP A 167 -6.18 -3.68 -9.04
C ASP A 167 -7.50 -3.20 -8.43
N ASP A 168 -7.44 -2.20 -7.54
CA ASP A 168 -8.62 -1.51 -7.00
C ASP A 168 -9.23 -0.51 -8.00
N ARG A 169 -8.45 -0.06 -9.00
CA ARG A 169 -8.82 1.07 -9.87
C ARG A 169 -10.06 0.74 -10.70
N SER A 170 -11.06 1.59 -10.58
CA SER A 170 -12.30 1.50 -11.34
C SER A 170 -12.19 2.22 -12.70
N VAL A 171 -13.30 2.27 -13.42
CA VAL A 171 -13.38 2.89 -14.75
C VAL A 171 -13.17 4.41 -14.65
N MET A 172 -12.32 4.97 -15.51
CA MET A 172 -12.10 6.41 -15.65
C MET A 172 -13.21 7.05 -16.51
N ASP A 173 -14.45 7.04 -16.04
CA ASP A 173 -15.65 7.44 -16.80
C ASP A 173 -15.94 8.96 -16.81
N HIS A 174 -15.09 9.75 -16.17
CA HIS A 174 -15.26 11.19 -15.96
C HIS A 174 -14.28 12.06 -16.76
N LEU A 175 -13.36 11.46 -17.53
CA LEU A 175 -12.34 12.18 -18.28
C LEU A 175 -12.84 12.61 -19.67
N SER A 176 -12.41 13.77 -20.13
CA SER A 176 -12.51 14.14 -21.54
C SER A 176 -11.56 13.31 -22.41
N ALA A 177 -11.77 13.30 -23.74
CA ALA A 177 -10.93 12.53 -24.65
C ALA A 177 -9.44 12.91 -24.58
N SER A 178 -9.11 14.19 -24.43
CA SER A 178 -7.71 14.64 -24.27
C SER A 178 -7.12 14.22 -22.92
N GLU A 179 -7.91 14.27 -21.85
CA GLU A 179 -7.46 13.86 -20.51
C GLU A 179 -7.21 12.36 -20.41
N VAL A 180 -7.90 11.53 -21.21
CA VAL A 180 -7.63 10.08 -21.28
C VAL A 180 -6.19 9.83 -21.74
N GLU A 181 -5.75 10.48 -22.83
CA GLU A 181 -4.38 10.32 -23.33
C GLU A 181 -3.35 10.83 -22.33
N GLU A 182 -3.61 11.99 -21.73
CA GLU A 182 -2.77 12.58 -20.68
C GLU A 182 -2.63 11.64 -19.48
N TRP A 183 -3.74 11.11 -18.98
CA TRP A 183 -3.80 10.18 -17.85
C TRP A 183 -3.02 8.90 -18.12
N TYR A 184 -3.27 8.24 -19.25
CA TYR A 184 -2.58 6.98 -19.56
C TYR A 184 -1.10 7.18 -19.88
N HIS A 185 -0.69 8.34 -20.40
CA HIS A 185 0.73 8.69 -20.50
C HIS A 185 1.36 8.86 -19.10
N ALA A 186 0.68 9.57 -18.20
CA ALA A 186 1.13 9.80 -16.84
C ALA A 186 1.29 8.50 -16.05
N VAL A 187 0.28 7.61 -16.09
CA VAL A 187 0.32 6.31 -15.42
C VAL A 187 1.42 5.40 -15.96
N ARG A 188 1.70 5.44 -17.27
CA ARG A 188 2.82 4.67 -17.86
C ARG A 188 4.16 5.12 -17.30
N LEU A 189 4.38 6.43 -17.17
CA LEU A 189 5.61 6.96 -16.59
C LEU A 189 5.68 6.69 -15.08
N TRP A 190 4.59 6.87 -14.35
CA TRP A 190 4.49 6.46 -12.94
C TRP A 190 4.91 5.00 -12.73
N HIS A 191 4.31 4.07 -13.48
CA HIS A 191 4.64 2.66 -13.41
C HIS A 191 6.11 2.39 -13.80
N LYS A 192 6.61 3.04 -14.86
CA LYS A 192 8.02 2.89 -15.28
C LYS A 192 9.00 3.22 -14.16
N PHE A 193 8.75 4.30 -13.41
CA PHE A 193 9.64 4.69 -12.31
C PHE A 193 9.40 3.88 -11.04
N LEU A 194 8.17 3.43 -10.77
CA LEU A 194 7.91 2.48 -9.68
C LEU A 194 8.68 1.17 -9.87
N THR A 195 8.71 0.64 -11.10
CA THR A 195 9.38 -0.64 -11.41
C THR A 195 10.84 -0.48 -11.84
N SER A 196 11.49 0.63 -11.47
CA SER A 196 12.90 0.83 -11.76
C SER A 196 13.77 0.23 -10.66
N ALA A 197 14.93 -0.33 -11.01
CA ALA A 197 15.83 -0.95 -10.04
C ALA A 197 16.31 0.02 -8.94
N ASP A 198 16.30 1.34 -9.22
CA ASP A 198 16.66 2.38 -8.25
C ASP A 198 15.52 2.68 -7.25
N SER A 199 14.28 2.29 -7.57
CA SER A 199 13.09 2.52 -6.74
C SER A 199 12.67 1.27 -5.95
N GLU A 200 12.92 0.09 -6.50
CA GLU A 200 12.47 -1.18 -5.90
C GLU A 200 13.45 -1.68 -4.84
N TYR A 201 12.92 -1.95 -3.64
CA TYR A 201 13.60 -2.68 -2.60
C TYR A 201 12.94 -4.05 -2.41
N TRP A 202 13.66 -5.12 -2.77
CA TRP A 202 13.20 -6.49 -2.64
C TRP A 202 13.85 -7.17 -1.44
N VAL A 203 13.05 -7.82 -0.60
CA VAL A 203 13.52 -8.56 0.56
C VAL A 203 12.73 -9.86 0.75
N GLN A 204 13.43 -10.96 1.01
CA GLN A 204 12.79 -12.20 1.44
C GLN A 204 12.66 -12.19 2.97
N LEU A 205 11.43 -12.20 3.48
CA LEU A 205 11.19 -12.30 4.92
C LEU A 205 11.41 -13.74 5.40
N SER A 206 11.83 -13.88 6.66
CA SER A 206 11.85 -15.15 7.39
C SER A 206 10.72 -15.19 8.42
N PRO A 207 10.13 -16.36 8.73
CA PRO A 207 9.13 -16.49 9.77
C PRO A 207 9.55 -15.80 11.08
N GLY A 208 8.61 -15.08 11.70
CA GLY A 208 8.86 -14.25 12.89
C GLY A 208 9.37 -12.84 12.58
N THR A 209 9.31 -12.42 11.31
CA THR A 209 9.61 -11.04 10.89
C THR A 209 8.32 -10.32 10.56
N ALA A 210 8.10 -9.17 11.21
CA ALA A 210 7.05 -8.23 10.88
C ALA A 210 7.63 -7.02 10.12
N VAL A 211 6.83 -6.44 9.23
CA VAL A 211 7.09 -5.20 8.49
C VAL A 211 5.88 -4.28 8.56
#